data_AF-A0A519X3R7-F1
#
_entry.id   AF-A0A519X3R7-F1
#
_cell.length_a   1.000
_cell.length_b   1.000
_cell.length_c   1.000
_cell.angle_alpha   90.00
_cell.angle_beta   90.00
_cell.angle_gamma   90.00
#
_symmetry.space_group_name_H-M   'P 1'
#
loop_
_entity.id
_entity.type
_entity.pdbx_description
1 polymer ?
#
loop_
_entity_poly.entity_id
_entity_poly.type
_entity_poly.pdbx_seq_one_letter_code
_entity_poly.pdbx_strand_id
1 'polypeptide(L)'
;DLRLFMSQWISGFAVNEGGRKSFQFFDARGTALHKIYLTEKSNVEAYDTLIAEYTNPDQAEFNVSTDPVPVKPADLLDTDINVNAFQDDWNNMKDSHEFFGLLKKHRISRTQALRLAPTGRSNKIDLERFKKVMDSCAENQVPIMVFTGNTGCIQIHTGNIHKIVPMEQWFNVLDPEFNLHLRIDMVESVWHVVKPSTDGDVNSLELFDAKGEMIVQIFGKRKPGVPELETWRGVLSKAI
;
A
#
# COMPACT_ATOMS: atom_id res chain seq x y z
N ASP A 1 9.84 -2.22 5.91
CA ASP A 1 10.06 -0.76 5.81
C ASP A 1 8.72 -0.06 6.06
N LEU A 2 8.72 1.16 6.62
CA LEU A 2 7.53 1.90 7.03
C LEU A 2 7.57 3.35 6.57
N ARG A 3 6.41 3.91 6.22
CA ARG A 3 6.18 5.37 6.14
C ARG A 3 5.08 5.70 7.14
N LEU A 4 5.38 6.58 8.09
CA LEU A 4 4.51 6.89 9.23
C LEU A 4 3.97 8.31 9.11
N PHE A 5 2.65 8.44 9.14
CA PHE A 5 1.96 9.73 9.16
C PHE A 5 1.53 10.03 10.61
N MET A 6 2.49 10.45 11.43
CA MET A 6 2.36 10.55 12.89
C MET A 6 1.20 11.42 13.37
N SER A 7 0.70 12.36 12.55
CA SER A 7 -0.48 13.17 12.88
C SER A 7 -1.77 12.35 13.05
N GLN A 8 -1.81 11.12 12.54
CA GLN A 8 -2.94 10.20 12.70
C GLN A 8 -2.85 9.33 13.96
N TRP A 9 -1.69 9.26 14.61
CA TRP A 9 -1.43 8.31 15.70
C TRP A 9 -1.82 8.94 17.03
N ILE A 10 -2.84 8.38 17.69
CA ILE A 10 -3.43 8.99 18.89
C ILE A 10 -3.17 8.17 20.14
N SER A 11 -3.31 6.85 20.06
CA SER A 11 -3.13 5.97 21.22
C SER A 11 -2.29 4.74 20.89
N GLY A 12 -1.60 4.24 21.92
CA GLY A 12 -0.74 3.07 21.85
C GLY A 12 -0.92 2.22 23.10
N PHE A 13 -1.03 0.91 22.93
CA PHE A 13 -1.24 -0.05 24.01
C PHE A 13 -0.22 -1.18 23.95
N ALA A 14 0.35 -1.53 25.09
CA ALA A 14 1.05 -2.79 25.26
C ALA A 14 0.02 -3.86 25.63
N VAL A 15 -0.07 -4.92 24.82
CA VAL A 15 -1.12 -5.94 24.94
C VAL A 15 -0.49 -7.32 25.15
N ASN A 16 -1.05 -8.11 26.05
CA ASN A 16 -0.72 -9.52 26.27
C ASN A 16 -1.98 -10.39 26.13
N GLU A 17 -2.14 -11.03 24.97
CA GLU A 17 -3.24 -11.94 24.69
C GLU A 17 -2.76 -13.39 24.82
N GLY A 18 -2.96 -14.00 25.99
CA GLY A 18 -2.60 -15.41 26.21
C GLY A 18 -1.11 -15.72 25.99
N GLY A 19 -0.22 -14.79 26.36
CA GLY A 19 1.23 -14.89 26.14
C GLY A 19 1.71 -14.21 24.86
N ARG A 20 0.82 -13.83 23.94
CA ARG A 20 1.17 -13.07 22.74
C ARG A 20 1.31 -11.58 23.08
N LYS A 21 2.55 -11.17 23.37
CA LYS A 21 2.93 -9.77 23.66
C LYS A 21 3.00 -8.92 22.38
N SER A 22 2.49 -7.69 22.44
CA SER A 22 2.52 -6.74 21.33
C SER A 22 2.46 -5.27 21.76
N PHE A 23 2.82 -4.38 20.84
CA PHE A 23 2.44 -2.96 20.85
C PHE A 23 1.43 -2.71 19.73
N GLN A 24 0.31 -2.06 20.04
CA GLN A 24 -0.77 -1.80 19.10
C GLN A 24 -1.12 -0.31 19.11
N PHE A 25 -1.23 0.30 17.91
CA PHE A 25 -1.40 1.73 17.74
C PHE A 25 -2.65 2.05 16.94
N PHE A 26 -3.35 3.11 17.33
CA PHE A 26 -4.69 3.44 16.83
C PHE A 26 -4.83 4.93 16.51
N ASP A 27 -5.76 5.24 15.60
CA ASP A 27 -6.18 6.61 15.31
C ASP A 27 -7.16 7.16 16.34
N ALA A 28 -7.59 8.41 16.15
CA ALA A 28 -8.55 9.10 17.04
C ALA A 28 -9.86 8.33 17.24
N ARG A 29 -10.22 7.45 16.31
CA ARG A 29 -11.51 6.74 16.27
C ARG A 29 -11.37 5.28 16.71
N GLY A 30 -10.17 4.86 17.12
CA GLY A 30 -9.87 3.48 17.49
C GLY A 30 -9.62 2.55 16.31
N THR A 31 -9.42 3.07 15.08
CA THR A 31 -9.01 2.24 13.94
C THR A 31 -7.54 1.85 14.11
N ALA A 32 -7.23 0.57 13.91
CA ALA A 32 -5.85 0.09 14.01
C ALA A 32 -4.97 0.67 12.89
N LEU A 33 -3.85 1.29 13.29
CA LEU A 33 -2.85 1.84 12.37
C LEU A 33 -1.68 0.89 12.17
N HIS A 34 -1.12 0.36 13.26
CA HIS A 34 0.01 -0.55 13.21
C HIS A 34 0.08 -1.44 14.44
N LYS A 35 0.64 -2.64 14.30
CA LYS A 35 0.85 -3.59 15.39
C LYS A 35 2.23 -4.22 15.26
N ILE A 36 2.96 -4.29 16.37
CA ILE A 36 4.27 -4.92 16.48
C ILE A 36 4.14 -6.07 17.46
N TYR A 37 4.31 -7.30 16.99
CA TYR A 37 4.25 -8.50 17.82
C TYR A 37 5.66 -8.96 18.18
N LEU A 38 5.82 -9.40 19.43
CA LEU A 38 7.01 -10.12 19.82
C LEU A 38 7.04 -11.48 19.12
N THR A 39 8.25 -11.91 18.82
CA THR A 39 8.57 -13.24 18.27
C THR A 39 9.50 -13.96 19.24
N GLU A 40 9.80 -15.21 18.95
CA GLU A 40 10.78 -16.00 19.72
C GLU A 40 12.19 -15.36 19.73
N LYS A 41 12.50 -14.53 18.74
CA LYS A 41 13.79 -13.82 18.64
C LYS A 41 13.78 -12.44 19.32
N SER A 42 12.65 -12.01 19.86
CA SER A 42 12.51 -10.69 20.46
C SER A 42 13.15 -10.64 21.86
N ASN A 43 13.66 -9.46 22.24
CA ASN A 43 14.13 -9.21 23.59
C ASN A 43 12.95 -8.85 24.50
N VAL A 44 12.59 -9.76 25.42
CA VAL A 44 11.46 -9.58 26.34
C VAL A 44 11.77 -8.53 27.42
N GLU A 45 13.00 -8.47 27.91
CA GLU A 45 13.41 -7.48 28.92
C GLU A 45 13.32 -6.05 28.36
N ALA A 46 13.71 -5.86 27.10
CA ALA A 46 13.55 -4.58 26.41
C ALA A 46 12.07 -4.20 26.24
N TYR A 47 11.19 -5.16 25.95
CA TYR A 47 9.74 -4.93 25.90
C TYR A 47 9.20 -4.47 27.25
N ASP A 48 9.57 -5.16 28.34
CA ASP A 48 9.13 -4.81 29.69
C ASP A 48 9.70 -3.44 30.12
N THR A 49 10.93 -3.10 29.70
CA THR A 49 11.54 -1.78 29.92
C THR A 49 10.77 -0.66 29.22
N LEU A 50 10.40 -0.86 27.95
CA LEU A 50 9.59 0.11 27.19
C LEU A 50 8.22 0.32 27.82
N ILE A 51 7.58 -0.73 28.34
CA ILE A 51 6.32 -0.58 29.08
C ILE A 51 6.54 0.30 30.31
N ALA A 52 7.55 0.00 31.13
CA ALA A 52 7.80 0.75 32.35
C ALA A 52 8.08 2.24 32.08
N GLU A 53 8.74 2.55 30.97
CA GLU A 53 9.08 3.92 30.57
C GLU A 53 7.90 4.71 30.00
N TYR A 54 7.09 4.09 29.13
CA TYR A 54 6.07 4.79 28.33
C TYR A 54 4.64 4.62 28.83
N THR A 55 4.40 3.86 29.89
CA THR A 55 3.05 3.73 30.48
C THR A 55 2.58 5.09 30.97
N ASN A 56 1.43 5.54 30.45
CA ASN A 56 0.79 6.76 30.93
C ASN A 56 0.30 6.54 32.37
N PRO A 57 0.58 7.44 33.34
CA PRO A 57 0.08 7.30 34.70
C PRO A 57 -1.46 7.27 34.78
N ASP A 58 -2.14 7.92 33.83
CA ASP A 58 -3.59 7.76 33.66
C ASP A 58 -3.87 6.50 32.82
N GLN A 59 -4.47 5.50 33.47
CA GLN A 59 -4.88 4.22 32.87
C GLN A 59 -6.41 4.09 32.84
N ALA A 60 -7.14 5.22 32.85
CA ALA A 60 -8.57 5.24 32.60
C ALA A 60 -8.90 4.72 31.19
N GLU A 61 -10.17 4.36 30.98
CA GLU A 61 -10.66 3.91 29.67
C GLU A 61 -10.44 5.00 28.61
N PHE A 62 -9.82 4.60 27.48
CA PHE A 62 -9.54 5.52 26.39
C PHE A 62 -10.81 5.78 25.56
N ASN A 63 -11.26 7.03 25.54
CA ASN A 63 -12.43 7.44 24.75
C ASN A 63 -12.02 7.76 23.31
N VAL A 64 -12.60 7.03 22.35
CA VAL A 64 -12.44 7.32 20.93
C VAL A 64 -13.32 8.51 20.51
N SER A 65 -12.85 9.30 19.54
CA SER A 65 -13.62 10.39 18.94
C SER A 65 -14.87 9.84 18.25
N THR A 66 -16.02 10.42 18.61
CA THR A 66 -17.31 10.18 17.99
C THR A 66 -17.66 11.23 16.93
N ASP A 67 -16.75 12.15 16.62
CA ASP A 67 -16.98 13.21 15.64
C ASP A 67 -17.28 12.61 14.27
N PRO A 68 -18.14 13.20 13.43
CA PRO A 68 -18.39 12.66 12.09
C PRO A 68 -17.09 12.49 11.28
N VAL A 69 -16.99 11.42 10.49
CA VAL A 69 -15.87 11.30 9.53
C VAL A 69 -16.02 12.45 8.53
N PRO A 70 -14.99 13.28 8.30
CA PRO A 70 -15.03 14.29 7.24
C PRO A 70 -15.38 13.59 5.92
N VAL A 71 -16.51 13.98 5.33
CA VAL A 71 -16.94 13.42 4.05
C VAL A 71 -15.96 13.94 2.99
N LYS A 72 -15.28 13.02 2.31
CA LYS A 72 -14.45 13.36 1.15
C LYS A 72 -15.38 14.05 0.12
N PRO A 73 -15.02 15.25 -0.38
CA PRO A 73 -15.79 15.89 -1.44
C PRO A 73 -15.96 14.90 -2.59
N ALA A 74 -17.14 14.92 -3.22
CA ALA A 74 -17.35 14.13 -4.43
C ALA A 74 -16.32 14.54 -5.49
N ASP A 75 -15.81 13.54 -6.21
CA ASP A 75 -14.95 13.81 -7.36
C ASP A 75 -15.73 14.65 -8.39
N LEU A 76 -15.02 15.52 -9.09
CA LEU A 76 -15.57 16.19 -10.27
C LEU A 76 -15.96 15.13 -11.32
N LEU A 77 -16.88 15.45 -12.23
CA LEU A 77 -17.15 14.56 -13.35
C LEU A 77 -15.92 14.48 -14.25
N ASP A 78 -15.70 13.32 -14.87
CA ASP A 78 -14.60 13.11 -15.83
C ASP A 78 -14.62 14.18 -16.96
N THR A 79 -15.82 14.67 -17.34
CA THR A 79 -16.03 15.74 -18.33
C THR A 79 -15.61 17.13 -17.87
N ASP A 80 -15.51 17.36 -16.56
CA ASP A 80 -15.15 18.65 -15.97
C ASP A 80 -13.64 18.76 -15.74
N ILE A 81 -12.88 17.69 -16.02
CA ILE A 81 -11.43 17.67 -15.91
C ILE A 81 -10.80 18.21 -17.18
N ASN A 82 -9.82 19.11 -17.03
CA ASN A 82 -8.93 19.47 -18.13
C ASN A 82 -7.96 18.31 -18.40
N VAL A 83 -8.44 17.30 -19.14
CA VAL A 83 -7.71 16.06 -19.41
C VAL A 83 -6.37 16.33 -20.10
N ASN A 84 -6.31 17.27 -21.04
CA ASN A 84 -5.06 17.59 -21.75
C ASN A 84 -3.99 18.11 -20.78
N ALA A 85 -4.33 19.09 -19.92
CA ALA A 85 -3.38 19.61 -18.94
C ALA A 85 -2.95 18.55 -17.92
N PHE A 86 -3.87 17.68 -17.49
CA PHE A 86 -3.57 16.56 -16.61
C PHE A 86 -2.61 15.55 -17.26
N GLN A 87 -2.86 15.17 -18.51
CA GLN A 87 -2.03 14.22 -19.24
C GLN A 87 -0.64 14.79 -19.56
N ASP A 88 -0.55 16.08 -19.90
CA ASP A 88 0.72 16.77 -20.10
C ASP A 88 1.55 16.80 -18.81
N ASP A 89 0.94 17.11 -17.67
CA ASP A 89 1.63 17.07 -16.38
C ASP A 89 2.08 15.63 -16.03
N TRP A 90 1.25 14.61 -16.31
CA TRP A 90 1.61 13.22 -16.05
C TRP A 90 2.85 12.82 -16.83
N ASN A 91 2.89 13.12 -18.12
CA ASN A 91 4.02 12.77 -18.99
C ASN A 91 5.30 13.55 -18.66
N ASN A 92 5.18 14.70 -17.98
CA ASN A 92 6.31 15.52 -17.57
C ASN A 92 6.84 15.22 -16.17
N MET A 93 6.21 14.32 -15.40
CA MET A 93 6.69 13.94 -14.07
C MET A 93 8.14 13.46 -14.12
N LYS A 94 8.93 13.89 -13.13
CA LYS A 94 10.34 13.53 -12.98
C LYS A 94 10.56 12.54 -11.84
N ASP A 95 9.59 12.41 -10.94
CA ASP A 95 9.53 11.36 -9.93
C ASP A 95 8.10 10.83 -9.81
N SER A 96 7.97 9.51 -9.71
CA SER A 96 6.74 8.81 -9.29
C SER A 96 6.05 9.40 -8.04
N HIS A 97 6.80 10.01 -7.11
CA HIS A 97 6.25 10.65 -5.91
C HIS A 97 5.50 11.96 -6.22
N GLU A 98 5.78 12.61 -7.35
CA GLU A 98 5.06 13.83 -7.79
C GLU A 98 3.59 13.55 -8.09
N PHE A 99 3.25 12.29 -8.37
CA PHE A 99 1.90 11.88 -8.72
C PHE A 99 0.85 12.31 -7.69
N PHE A 100 1.17 12.26 -6.40
CA PHE A 100 0.24 12.71 -5.35
C PHE A 100 -0.04 14.22 -5.42
N GLY A 101 1.00 15.02 -5.70
CA GLY A 101 0.84 16.47 -5.91
C GLY A 101 0.03 16.77 -7.17
N LEU A 102 0.24 15.98 -8.23
CA LEU A 102 -0.48 16.09 -9.49
C LEU A 102 -1.99 15.81 -9.30
N LEU A 103 -2.36 14.75 -8.58
CA LEU A 103 -3.78 14.47 -8.26
C LEU A 103 -4.45 15.65 -7.54
N LYS A 104 -3.75 16.26 -6.57
CA LYS A 104 -4.26 17.45 -5.86
C LYS A 104 -4.40 18.67 -6.76
N LYS A 105 -3.42 18.92 -7.64
CA LYS A 105 -3.43 20.04 -8.60
C LYS A 105 -4.67 19.98 -9.49
N HIS A 106 -5.01 18.79 -9.98
CA HIS A 106 -6.15 18.57 -10.88
C HIS A 106 -7.46 18.23 -10.17
N ARG A 107 -7.45 18.12 -8.83
CA ARG A 107 -8.61 17.77 -8.00
C ARG A 107 -9.31 16.48 -8.44
N ILE A 108 -8.50 15.49 -8.80
CA ILE A 108 -8.97 14.18 -9.26
C ILE A 108 -8.60 13.11 -8.24
N SER A 109 -9.46 12.10 -8.09
CA SER A 109 -9.09 10.90 -7.34
C SER A 109 -8.10 10.04 -8.12
N ARG A 110 -7.48 9.09 -7.41
CA ARG A 110 -6.53 8.18 -8.04
C ARG A 110 -7.20 7.32 -9.11
N THR A 111 -8.36 6.72 -8.82
CA THR A 111 -9.07 5.89 -9.79
C THR A 111 -9.57 6.70 -10.99
N GLN A 112 -9.97 7.96 -10.80
CA GLN A 112 -10.29 8.88 -11.90
C GLN A 112 -9.06 9.20 -12.76
N ALA A 113 -7.92 9.47 -12.13
CA ALA A 113 -6.66 9.69 -12.83
C ALA A 113 -6.24 8.49 -13.68
N LEU A 114 -6.50 7.26 -13.21
CA LEU A 114 -6.19 6.04 -13.98
C LEU A 114 -7.11 5.85 -15.19
N ARG A 115 -8.37 6.29 -15.12
CA ARG A 115 -9.28 6.30 -16.28
C ARG A 115 -8.90 7.35 -17.32
N LEU A 116 -8.45 8.52 -16.86
CA LEU A 116 -8.11 9.68 -17.69
C LEU A 116 -6.64 9.73 -18.10
N ALA A 117 -5.84 8.72 -17.74
CA ALA A 117 -4.39 8.71 -17.96
C ALA A 117 -4.05 8.83 -19.45
N PRO A 118 -2.84 9.33 -19.80
CA PRO A 118 -2.39 9.35 -21.18
C PRO A 118 -2.35 7.94 -21.78
N THR A 119 -2.50 7.84 -23.10
CA THR A 119 -2.43 6.56 -23.83
C THR A 119 -1.16 5.78 -23.44
N GLY A 120 -1.34 4.52 -23.05
CA GLY A 120 -0.25 3.63 -22.65
C GLY A 120 0.29 3.84 -21.22
N ARG A 121 -0.23 4.81 -20.45
CA ARG A 121 0.18 5.05 -19.07
C ARG A 121 -0.66 4.31 -18.03
N SER A 122 -1.84 3.84 -18.40
CA SER A 122 -2.74 3.10 -17.51
C SER A 122 -3.53 2.07 -18.31
N ASN A 123 -3.65 0.86 -17.78
CA ASN A 123 -4.45 -0.21 -18.35
C ASN A 123 -5.19 -0.96 -17.23
N LYS A 124 -6.51 -1.10 -17.35
CA LYS A 124 -7.30 -1.91 -16.42
C LYS A 124 -7.10 -3.39 -16.78
N ILE A 125 -6.74 -4.20 -15.80
CA ILE A 125 -6.55 -5.65 -15.97
C ILE A 125 -7.51 -6.42 -15.05
N ASP A 126 -7.67 -7.71 -15.31
CA ASP A 126 -8.42 -8.61 -14.43
C ASP A 126 -7.53 -9.14 -13.29
N LEU A 127 -8.18 -9.71 -12.26
CA LEU A 127 -7.51 -10.34 -11.12
C LEU A 127 -6.67 -11.56 -11.52
N GLU A 128 -7.02 -12.26 -12.60
CA GLU A 128 -6.28 -13.44 -13.05
C GLU A 128 -4.91 -13.07 -13.64
N ARG A 129 -4.82 -11.96 -14.36
CA ARG A 129 -3.55 -11.38 -14.83
C ARG A 129 -2.69 -10.93 -13.65
N PHE A 130 -3.28 -10.32 -12.63
CA PHE A 130 -2.56 -10.00 -11.39
C PHE A 130 -1.96 -11.24 -10.74
N LYS A 131 -2.76 -12.30 -10.54
CA LYS A 131 -2.29 -13.56 -9.95
C LYS A 131 -1.14 -14.15 -10.77
N LYS A 132 -1.27 -14.20 -12.10
CA LYS A 132 -0.21 -14.66 -13.01
C LYS A 132 1.09 -13.86 -12.88
N VAL A 133 1.02 -12.53 -12.71
CA VAL A 133 2.20 -11.71 -12.45
C VAL A 133 2.85 -12.12 -11.13
N MET A 134 2.07 -12.26 -10.06
CA MET A 134 2.59 -12.64 -8.75
C MET A 134 3.22 -14.05 -8.76
N ASP A 135 2.55 -15.02 -9.40
CA ASP A 135 3.07 -16.39 -9.59
C ASP A 135 4.38 -16.37 -10.38
N SER A 136 4.43 -15.62 -11.48
CA SER A 136 5.65 -15.46 -12.29
C SER A 136 6.78 -14.81 -11.51
N CYS A 137 6.50 -13.84 -10.63
CA CYS A 137 7.51 -13.27 -9.74
C CYS A 137 8.05 -14.32 -8.75
N ALA A 138 7.19 -15.19 -8.21
CA ALA A 138 7.61 -16.27 -7.33
C ALA A 138 8.42 -17.35 -8.08
N GLU A 139 7.95 -17.80 -9.24
CA GLU A 139 8.62 -18.82 -10.07
C GLU A 139 10.00 -18.35 -10.55
N ASN A 140 10.08 -17.12 -11.05
CA ASN A 140 11.30 -16.56 -11.63
C ASN A 140 12.17 -15.82 -10.60
N GLN A 141 11.79 -15.86 -9.32
CA GLN A 141 12.54 -15.22 -8.23
C GLN A 141 12.81 -13.73 -8.52
N VAL A 142 11.80 -13.04 -9.05
CA VAL A 142 11.86 -11.60 -9.33
C VAL A 142 11.59 -10.84 -8.05
N PRO A 143 12.54 -10.05 -7.54
CA PRO A 143 12.32 -9.28 -6.33
C PRO A 143 11.35 -8.12 -6.59
N ILE A 144 10.33 -8.01 -5.74
CA ILE A 144 9.28 -7.01 -5.82
C ILE A 144 9.27 -6.13 -4.57
N MET A 145 8.50 -5.05 -4.64
CA MET A 145 8.09 -4.25 -3.50
C MET A 145 6.58 -4.33 -3.37
N VAL A 146 6.08 -4.63 -2.17
CA VAL A 146 4.65 -4.72 -1.87
C VAL A 146 4.31 -3.64 -0.86
N PHE A 147 3.46 -2.70 -1.25
CA PHE A 147 3.00 -1.59 -0.43
C PHE A 147 1.56 -1.84 -0.01
N THR A 148 1.31 -1.86 1.29
CA THR A 148 -0.03 -1.89 1.89
C THR A 148 -0.09 -0.81 2.95
N GLY A 149 -1.25 -0.17 3.16
CA GLY A 149 -1.33 0.90 4.13
C GLY A 149 -2.73 1.30 4.53
N ASN A 150 -2.77 2.21 5.48
CA ASN A 150 -3.95 2.91 5.95
C ASN A 150 -3.61 4.40 6.12
N THR A 151 -4.51 5.18 6.73
CA THR A 151 -4.37 6.62 6.91
C THR A 151 -3.10 7.02 7.68
N GLY A 152 -2.62 6.19 8.60
CA GLY A 152 -1.49 6.50 9.48
C GLY A 152 -0.18 5.77 9.13
N CYS A 153 -0.22 4.70 8.35
CA CYS A 153 0.93 3.84 8.13
C CYS A 153 0.92 3.18 6.75
N ILE A 154 2.04 3.23 6.03
CA ILE A 154 2.31 2.37 4.87
C ILE A 154 3.44 1.41 5.24
N GLN A 155 3.20 0.12 5.05
CA GLN A 155 4.17 -0.94 5.25
C GLN A 155 4.61 -1.50 3.92
N ILE A 156 5.93 -1.68 3.79
CA ILE A 156 6.59 -2.05 2.54
C ILE A 156 7.43 -3.29 2.79
N HIS A 157 7.10 -4.37 2.07
CA HIS A 157 8.01 -5.49 1.86
C HIS A 157 8.85 -5.22 0.61
N THR A 158 10.14 -5.56 0.66
CA THR A 158 11.05 -5.49 -0.50
C THR A 158 11.87 -6.77 -0.54
N GLY A 159 11.67 -7.60 -1.56
CA GLY A 159 12.31 -8.89 -1.63
C GLY A 159 11.61 -9.86 -2.57
N ASN A 160 12.06 -11.10 -2.50
CA ASN A 160 11.45 -12.20 -3.22
C ASN A 160 10.23 -12.70 -2.44
N ILE A 161 9.24 -13.18 -3.18
CA ILE A 161 8.14 -13.98 -2.65
C ILE A 161 8.29 -15.42 -3.14
N HIS A 162 7.83 -16.40 -2.36
CA HIS A 162 8.03 -17.82 -2.70
C HIS A 162 6.74 -18.62 -2.64
N LYS A 163 6.05 -18.62 -1.49
CA LYS A 163 4.94 -19.53 -1.23
C LYS A 163 3.61 -18.81 -1.39
N ILE A 164 3.08 -18.83 -2.61
CA ILE A 164 1.74 -18.34 -2.91
C ILE A 164 0.73 -19.45 -2.62
N VAL A 165 -0.30 -19.16 -1.82
CA VAL A 165 -1.34 -20.12 -1.43
C VAL A 165 -2.72 -19.48 -1.58
N PRO A 166 -3.54 -19.91 -2.56
CA PRO A 166 -4.94 -19.53 -2.61
C PRO A 166 -5.74 -20.28 -1.52
N MET A 167 -6.62 -19.57 -0.81
CA MET A 167 -7.53 -20.15 0.17
C MET A 167 -8.89 -19.45 0.10
N GLU A 168 -9.85 -20.07 -0.59
CA GLU A 168 -11.16 -19.48 -0.87
C GLU A 168 -11.03 -18.07 -1.50
N GLN A 169 -11.45 -17.03 -0.77
CA GLN A 169 -11.40 -15.61 -1.19
C GLN A 169 -10.08 -14.92 -0.83
N TRP A 170 -9.08 -15.66 -0.35
CA TRP A 170 -7.78 -15.13 0.04
C TRP A 170 -6.69 -15.53 -0.96
N PHE A 171 -5.98 -14.53 -1.45
CA PHE A 171 -4.67 -14.69 -2.08
C PHE A 171 -3.60 -14.47 -1.00
N ASN A 172 -2.75 -15.46 -0.75
CA ASN A 172 -1.75 -15.39 0.31
C ASN A 172 -0.33 -15.52 -0.23
N VAL A 173 0.60 -14.77 0.37
CA VAL A 173 2.04 -15.10 0.39
C VAL A 173 2.37 -15.53 1.81
N LEU A 174 2.94 -16.73 1.99
CA LEU A 174 3.22 -17.32 3.30
C LEU A 174 4.70 -17.66 3.44
N ASP A 175 5.55 -16.64 3.31
CA ASP A 175 7.00 -16.78 3.45
C ASP A 175 7.43 -16.61 4.92
N PRO A 176 8.60 -17.13 5.34
CA PRO A 176 9.03 -17.07 6.74
C PRO A 176 9.11 -15.65 7.34
N GLU A 177 9.51 -14.66 6.54
CA GLU A 177 9.70 -13.27 6.99
C GLU A 177 8.67 -12.30 6.39
N PHE A 178 7.75 -12.79 5.55
CA PHE A 178 6.73 -11.96 4.93
C PHE A 178 5.45 -12.75 4.70
N ASN A 179 4.36 -12.28 5.32
CA ASN A 179 3.03 -12.82 5.09
C ASN A 179 2.16 -11.70 4.49
N LEU A 180 1.48 -12.00 3.39
CA LEU A 180 0.47 -11.15 2.77
C LEU A 180 -0.83 -11.92 2.72
N HIS A 181 -1.93 -11.27 3.13
CA HIS A 181 -3.27 -11.82 3.03
C HIS A 181 -4.16 -10.80 2.31
N LEU A 182 -4.51 -11.10 1.05
CA LEU A 182 -5.30 -10.23 0.19
C LEU A 182 -6.68 -10.82 -0.05
N ARG A 183 -7.74 -10.11 0.37
CA ARG A 183 -9.13 -10.44 0.05
C ARG A 183 -9.46 -10.08 -1.38
N ILE A 184 -9.41 -11.05 -2.27
CA ILE A 184 -9.60 -10.81 -3.71
C ILE A 184 -11.06 -10.51 -4.08
N ASP A 185 -12.02 -10.93 -3.26
CA ASP A 185 -13.45 -10.60 -3.42
C ASP A 185 -13.77 -9.13 -3.09
N MET A 186 -12.88 -8.44 -2.38
CA MET A 186 -13.02 -7.02 -2.04
C MET A 186 -12.31 -6.11 -3.05
N VAL A 187 -11.70 -6.68 -4.09
CA VAL A 187 -11.02 -5.92 -5.15
C VAL A 187 -12.02 -5.59 -6.26
N GLU A 188 -12.30 -4.30 -6.43
CA GLU A 188 -13.17 -3.80 -7.50
C GLU A 188 -12.41 -3.63 -8.82
N SER A 189 -11.14 -3.20 -8.73
CA SER A 189 -10.34 -2.98 -9.94
C SER A 189 -8.86 -3.18 -9.72
N VAL A 190 -8.21 -3.65 -10.78
CA VAL A 190 -6.76 -3.82 -10.88
C VAL A 190 -6.26 -3.00 -12.05
N TRP A 191 -5.18 -2.27 -11.84
CA TRP A 191 -4.60 -1.40 -12.86
C TRP A 191 -3.10 -1.62 -12.99
N HIS A 192 -2.63 -1.74 -14.22
CA HIS A 192 -1.23 -1.53 -14.56
C HIS A 192 -1.02 -0.04 -14.84
N VAL A 193 -0.07 0.56 -14.13
CA VAL A 193 0.16 2.01 -14.16
C VAL A 193 1.64 2.30 -14.42
N VAL A 194 1.90 3.17 -15.39
CA VAL A 194 3.24 3.61 -15.81
C VAL A 194 3.40 5.08 -15.47
N LYS A 195 4.37 5.40 -14.63
CA LYS A 195 4.71 6.78 -14.26
C LYS A 195 6.12 7.10 -14.75
N PRO A 196 6.32 8.17 -15.53
CA PRO A 196 7.67 8.57 -15.93
C PRO A 196 8.47 9.07 -14.73
N SER A 197 9.79 8.89 -14.81
CA SER A 197 10.75 9.47 -13.87
C SER A 197 12.06 9.78 -14.60
N THR A 198 12.99 10.46 -13.92
CA THR A 198 14.35 10.68 -14.44
C THR A 198 15.10 9.38 -14.71
N ASP A 199 14.77 8.31 -13.98
CA ASP A 199 15.41 7.00 -14.09
C ASP A 199 14.71 6.11 -15.14
N GLY A 200 13.75 6.66 -15.89
CA GLY A 200 12.88 5.95 -16.82
C GLY A 200 11.52 5.63 -16.23
N ASP A 201 10.70 4.94 -17.01
CA ASP A 201 9.34 4.58 -16.61
C ASP A 201 9.32 3.60 -15.43
N VAL A 202 8.44 3.86 -14.47
CA VAL A 202 8.17 3.02 -13.31
C VAL A 202 6.79 2.40 -13.46
N ASN A 203 6.75 1.07 -13.52
CA ASN A 203 5.55 0.27 -13.67
C ASN A 203 5.07 -0.26 -12.32
N SER A 204 3.75 -0.23 -12.13
CA SER A 204 3.11 -0.74 -10.92
C SER A 204 1.82 -1.47 -11.22
N LEU A 205 1.48 -2.42 -10.35
CA LEU A 205 0.12 -2.95 -10.25
C LEU A 205 -0.56 -2.31 -9.04
N GLU A 206 -1.74 -1.73 -9.23
CA GLU A 206 -2.49 -1.03 -8.19
C GLU A 206 -3.90 -1.63 -8.09
N LEU A 207 -4.27 -2.09 -6.89
CA LEU A 207 -5.56 -2.72 -6.61
C LEU A 207 -6.41 -1.78 -5.75
N PHE A 208 -7.68 -1.61 -6.11
CA PHE A 208 -8.62 -0.72 -5.44
C PHE A 208 -9.89 -1.44 -5.02
N ASP A 209 -10.47 -1.02 -3.90
CA ASP A 209 -11.78 -1.46 -3.45
C ASP A 209 -12.94 -0.71 -4.16
N ALA A 210 -14.17 -1.06 -3.82
CA ALA A 210 -15.38 -0.45 -4.40
C ALA A 210 -15.54 1.05 -4.06
N LYS A 211 -14.81 1.57 -3.07
CA LYS A 211 -14.78 2.99 -2.70
C LYS A 211 -13.66 3.75 -3.41
N GLY A 212 -12.85 3.05 -4.21
CA GLY A 212 -11.67 3.62 -4.87
C GLY A 212 -10.49 3.83 -3.93
N GLU A 213 -10.52 3.21 -2.75
CA GLU A 213 -9.39 3.21 -1.82
C GLU A 213 -8.40 2.11 -2.20
N MET A 214 -7.13 2.38 -1.96
CA MET A 214 -6.05 1.52 -2.39
C MET A 214 -5.85 0.36 -1.42
N ILE A 215 -5.89 -0.86 -1.95
CA ILE A 215 -5.67 -2.08 -1.18
C ILE A 215 -4.18 -2.42 -1.13
N VAL A 216 -3.54 -2.50 -2.29
CA VAL A 216 -2.12 -2.86 -2.41
C VAL A 216 -1.51 -2.29 -3.69
N GLN A 217 -0.21 -1.98 -3.63
CA GLN A 217 0.59 -1.67 -4.82
C GLN A 217 1.80 -2.59 -4.92
N ILE A 218 2.10 -3.03 -6.14
CA ILE A 218 3.25 -3.87 -6.43
C ILE A 218 4.16 -3.15 -7.42
N PHE A 219 5.46 -3.16 -7.14
CA PHE A 219 6.52 -2.65 -8.00
C PHE A 219 7.64 -3.68 -8.13
N GLY A 220 8.47 -3.58 -9.17
CA GLY A 220 9.78 -4.22 -9.17
C GLY A 220 10.70 -3.59 -8.12
N LYS A 221 11.53 -4.39 -7.45
CA LYS A 221 12.55 -3.86 -6.53
C LYS A 221 13.47 -2.88 -7.27
N ARG A 222 13.58 -1.67 -6.74
CA ARG A 222 14.52 -0.64 -7.24
C ARG A 222 15.17 0.13 -6.10
N LYS A 223 16.30 0.78 -6.42
CA LYS A 223 16.93 1.81 -5.58
C LYS A 223 16.77 3.18 -6.28
N PRO A 224 16.77 4.29 -5.53
CA PRO A 224 16.80 5.63 -6.14
C PRO A 224 17.98 5.78 -7.10
N GLY A 225 17.76 6.41 -8.26
CA GLY A 225 18.80 6.61 -9.29
C GLY A 225 19.08 5.38 -10.16
N VAL A 226 18.32 4.29 -9.99
CA VAL A 226 18.45 3.06 -10.77
C VAL A 226 17.16 2.83 -11.56
N PRO A 227 17.26 2.56 -12.87
CA PRO A 227 16.12 2.18 -13.68
C PRO A 227 15.38 0.97 -13.10
N GLU A 228 14.12 0.85 -13.49
CA GLU A 228 13.30 -0.29 -13.11
C GLU A 228 13.91 -1.62 -13.56
N LEU A 229 13.73 -2.65 -12.74
CA LEU A 229 14.28 -3.97 -12.99
C LEU A 229 13.71 -4.58 -14.28
N GLU A 230 14.57 -4.91 -15.23
CA GLU A 230 14.16 -5.48 -16.53
C GLU A 230 13.43 -6.82 -16.39
N THR A 231 13.75 -7.63 -15.37
CA THR A 231 13.00 -8.88 -15.12
C THR A 231 11.57 -8.59 -14.67
N TRP A 232 11.32 -7.53 -13.91
CA TRP A 232 9.96 -7.09 -13.55
C TRP A 232 9.18 -6.62 -14.79
N ARG A 233 9.80 -5.80 -15.64
CA ARG A 233 9.22 -5.41 -16.94
C ARG A 233 8.90 -6.61 -17.82
N GLY A 234 9.80 -7.60 -17.83
CA GLY A 234 9.62 -8.86 -18.55
C GLY A 234 8.49 -9.75 -18.01
N VAL A 235 8.19 -9.69 -16.71
CA VAL A 235 6.99 -10.36 -16.16
C VAL A 235 5.73 -9.65 -16.62
N LEU A 236 5.68 -8.33 -16.51
CA LEU A 236 4.52 -7.54 -16.90
C LEU A 236 4.18 -7.72 -18.38
N SER A 237 5.16 -7.60 -19.27
CA SER A 237 4.94 -7.69 -20.73
C SER A 237 4.43 -9.05 -21.22
N LYS A 238 4.67 -10.12 -20.45
CA LYS A 238 4.16 -11.46 -20.75
C LYS A 238 2.73 -11.68 -20.26
N ALA A 239 2.33 -10.97 -19.20
CA ALA A 239 1.08 -11.21 -18.49
C ALA A 239 -0.02 -10.17 -18.82
N ILE A 240 0.38 -8.97 -19.25
CA ILE A 240 -0.50 -7.80 -19.44
C ILE A 240 -0.41 -7.32 -20.88
#